data_AF-A0A1I8CHJ9-F1
#
_entry.id   AF-A0A1I8CHJ9-F1
#
_cell.length_a   1.000
_cell.length_b   1.000
_cell.length_c   1.000
_cell.angle_alpha   90.00
_cell.angle_beta   90.00
_cell.angle_gamma   90.00
#
_symmetry.space_group_name_H-M   'P 1'
#
loop_
_entity.id
_entity.type
_entity.pdbx_description
1 polymer ?
#
loop_
_entity_poly.entity_id
_entity_poly.type
_entity_poly.pdbx_seq_one_letter_code
_entity_poly.pdbx_strand_id
1 'polypeptide(L)'
;MLISVRCFIKKGVYRNLSTDMLTDQRKADFLVRLAKNAERRKLVKSKSILARFPDGTDRPLKGDSSVLAAIMNIDDKAHLLYTKRSMRLKNHKGEICFPGGKLDENEDWEMAALREADEEINLKASQLTVWSTMAPIMNRKMTHNITPILALIDKHVNLKNMTEEVDVIFAIPIDEISQNHHYTAFKFQFSFLLPYFESRNFKIIHTANDTYTKPDVVRIWGLTGLLTHQVLINLCPELYKPNIYLP
;
A
#
# COMPACT_ATOMS: atom_id res chain seq x y z
N MET A 1 -1.39 -31.90 20.49
CA MET A 1 -1.20 -30.93 21.58
C MET A 1 -1.29 -29.53 20.96
N LEU A 2 -2.50 -28.99 20.87
CA LEU A 2 -2.79 -27.68 20.28
C LEU A 2 -2.42 -26.60 21.31
N ILE A 3 -1.35 -25.84 21.04
CA ILE A 3 -1.03 -24.64 21.82
C ILE A 3 -2.11 -23.60 21.47
N SER A 4 -3.09 -23.47 22.37
CA SER A 4 -4.05 -22.37 22.36
C SER A 4 -3.30 -21.07 22.67
N VAL A 5 -2.84 -20.38 21.63
CA VAL A 5 -2.40 -18.99 21.77
C VAL A 5 -3.66 -18.15 21.98
N ARG A 6 -4.13 -18.06 23.23
CA ARG A 6 -5.02 -16.99 23.67
C ARG A 6 -4.24 -15.68 23.58
N CYS A 7 -4.12 -15.14 22.37
CA CYS A 7 -3.65 -13.78 22.14
C CYS A 7 -4.73 -12.85 22.68
N PHE A 8 -4.55 -12.38 23.92
CA PHE A 8 -5.31 -11.28 24.48
C PHE A 8 -5.01 -10.03 23.64
N ILE A 9 -5.81 -9.80 22.61
CA ILE A 9 -5.90 -8.47 22.01
C ILE A 9 -6.51 -7.60 23.10
N LYS A 10 -5.67 -6.92 23.89
CA LYS A 10 -6.14 -5.72 24.59
C LYS A 10 -6.67 -4.82 23.49
N LYS A 11 -7.97 -4.50 23.50
CA LYS A 11 -8.51 -3.47 22.62
C LYS A 11 -7.74 -2.19 22.93
N GLY A 12 -6.73 -1.88 22.12
CA GLY A 12 -6.03 -0.61 22.19
C GLY A 12 -7.08 0.47 22.03
N VAL A 13 -7.25 1.29 23.07
CA VAL A 13 -8.10 2.48 22.96
C VAL A 13 -7.23 3.53 22.27
N TYR A 14 -7.28 3.54 20.94
CA TYR A 14 -6.58 4.55 20.16
C TYR A 14 -7.35 5.86 20.28
N ARG A 15 -6.82 6.80 21.05
CA ARG A 15 -7.47 8.08 21.40
C ARG A 15 -7.08 9.17 20.42
N ASN A 16 -5.87 9.11 19.88
CA ASN A 16 -5.40 10.00 18.83
C ASN A 16 -4.89 9.18 17.66
N LEU A 17 -5.78 8.98 16.69
CA LEU A 17 -5.55 8.13 15.53
C LEU A 17 -4.37 8.59 14.67
N SER A 18 -3.91 9.83 14.81
CA SER A 18 -2.80 10.37 14.05
C SER A 18 -1.43 9.92 14.61
N THR A 19 -1.29 9.85 15.94
CA THR A 19 -0.06 9.44 16.63
C THR A 19 -0.04 7.93 16.94
N ASP A 20 -1.21 7.35 17.21
CA ASP A 20 -1.32 5.95 17.64
C ASP A 20 -1.02 4.94 16.51
N MET A 21 -1.01 5.40 15.26
CA MET A 21 -0.71 4.60 14.08
C MET A 21 0.77 4.23 13.93
N LEU A 22 1.65 4.94 14.65
CA LEU A 22 3.11 4.84 14.48
C LEU A 22 3.79 4.10 15.64
N THR A 23 3.01 3.36 16.44
CA THR A 23 3.47 2.72 17.67
C THR A 23 3.82 1.24 17.45
N ASP A 24 4.72 0.70 18.28
CA ASP A 24 5.02 -0.75 18.28
C ASP A 24 3.79 -1.60 18.59
N GLN A 25 2.88 -1.08 19.44
CA GLN A 25 1.60 -1.73 19.70
C GLN A 25 0.76 -1.83 18.43
N ARG A 26 0.70 -0.76 17.62
CA ARG A 26 0.00 -0.77 16.33
C ARG A 26 0.63 -1.77 15.37
N LYS A 27 1.96 -1.82 15.29
CA LYS A 27 2.69 -2.83 14.50
C LYS A 27 2.28 -4.24 14.92
N ALA A 28 2.27 -4.54 16.22
CA ALA A 28 1.88 -5.85 16.74
C ALA A 28 0.42 -6.19 16.38
N ASP A 29 -0.51 -5.26 16.57
CA ASP A 29 -1.93 -5.45 16.23
C ASP A 29 -2.13 -5.65 14.73
N PHE A 30 -1.39 -4.93 13.89
CA PHE A 30 -1.36 -5.10 12.43
C PHE A 30 -0.92 -6.53 12.06
N LEU A 31 0.20 -7.01 12.60
CA LEU A 31 0.73 -8.34 12.29
C LEU A 31 -0.24 -9.46 12.67
N VAL A 32 -0.89 -9.35 13.84
CA VAL A 32 -1.92 -10.31 14.28
C VAL A 32 -3.12 -10.32 13.32
N ARG A 33 -3.55 -9.16 12.84
CA ARG A 33 -4.67 -9.06 11.88
C ARG A 33 -4.28 -9.63 10.52
N LEU A 34 -3.08 -9.31 10.04
CA LEU A 34 -2.57 -9.82 8.77
C LEU A 34 -2.54 -11.34 8.76
N ALA A 35 -2.01 -11.97 9.82
CA ALA A 35 -2.01 -13.43 9.98
C ALA A 35 -3.43 -14.03 9.99
N LYS A 36 -4.36 -13.41 10.73
CA LYS A 36 -5.76 -13.86 10.77
C LYS A 36 -6.45 -13.75 9.41
N ASN A 37 -6.17 -12.69 8.66
CA ASN A 37 -6.74 -12.48 7.32
C ASN A 37 -6.13 -13.46 6.31
N ALA A 38 -4.84 -13.79 6.42
CA ALA A 38 -4.21 -14.84 5.62
C ALA A 38 -4.86 -16.22 5.87
N GLU A 39 -5.10 -16.59 7.13
CA GLU A 39 -5.79 -17.84 7.46
C GLU A 39 -7.23 -17.87 6.96
N ARG A 40 -7.96 -16.75 7.04
CA ARG A 40 -9.31 -16.65 6.48
C ARG A 40 -9.32 -16.88 4.96
N ARG A 41 -8.35 -16.35 4.22
CA ARG A 41 -8.26 -16.55 2.76
C ARG A 41 -8.12 -18.02 2.39
N LYS A 42 -7.26 -18.77 3.10
CA LYS A 42 -7.09 -20.23 2.90
C LYS A 42 -8.39 -21.02 3.09
N LEU A 43 -9.29 -20.54 3.94
CA LEU A 43 -10.58 -21.20 4.24
C LEU A 43 -11.68 -20.87 3.22
N VAL A 44 -11.54 -19.80 2.45
CA VAL A 44 -12.54 -19.37 1.46
C VAL A 44 -12.39 -20.20 0.17
N LYS A 45 -13.04 -21.37 0.15
CA LYS A 45 -13.24 -22.15 -1.09
C LYS A 45 -14.31 -21.47 -1.96
N SER A 46 -13.94 -20.53 -2.84
CA SER A 46 -14.93 -19.90 -3.72
C SER A 46 -14.52 -19.88 -5.19
N LYS A 47 -15.48 -20.15 -6.09
CA LYS A 47 -15.40 -19.97 -7.55
C LYS A 47 -15.36 -18.49 -7.99
N SER A 48 -15.27 -17.54 -7.07
CA SER A 48 -15.25 -16.11 -7.38
C SER A 48 -13.83 -15.62 -7.70
N ILE A 49 -13.66 -14.33 -8.00
CA ILE A 49 -12.39 -13.61 -8.14
C ILE A 49 -11.32 -14.05 -7.12
N LEU A 50 -11.76 -14.45 -5.93
CA LEU A 50 -10.97 -15.05 -4.85
C LEU A 50 -10.08 -16.23 -5.29
N ALA A 51 -10.52 -17.09 -6.22
CA ALA A 51 -9.72 -18.22 -6.72
C ALA A 51 -8.65 -17.82 -7.74
N ARG A 52 -8.59 -16.53 -8.12
CA ARG A 52 -7.62 -16.03 -9.11
C ARG A 52 -6.39 -15.41 -8.44
N PHE A 53 -6.49 -14.96 -7.18
CA PHE A 53 -5.31 -14.54 -6.43
C PHE A 53 -4.59 -15.80 -5.95
N PRO A 54 -3.31 -16.00 -6.31
CA PRO A 54 -2.62 -17.23 -5.95
C PRO A 54 -2.60 -17.36 -4.42
N ASP A 55 -3.04 -18.53 -3.93
CA ASP A 55 -2.61 -19.00 -2.62
C ASP A 55 -1.08 -19.04 -2.66
N GLY A 56 -0.48 -18.18 -1.83
CA GLY A 56 0.92 -17.77 -1.87
C GLY A 56 1.88 -18.83 -2.40
N THR A 57 2.56 -18.50 -3.50
CA THR A 57 3.94 -18.97 -3.61
C THR A 57 4.72 -18.19 -2.56
N ASP A 58 5.27 -18.86 -1.55
CA ASP A 58 6.21 -18.26 -0.57
C ASP A 58 7.54 -17.83 -1.20
N ARG A 59 7.58 -17.67 -2.53
CA ARG A 59 8.75 -17.26 -3.30
C ARG A 59 8.36 -16.37 -4.48
N PRO A 60 9.24 -15.46 -4.91
CA PRO A 60 8.99 -14.63 -6.07
C PRO A 60 9.06 -15.42 -7.39
N LEU A 61 8.26 -14.99 -8.38
CA LEU A 61 8.26 -15.52 -9.73
C LEU A 61 8.83 -14.52 -10.74
N LYS A 62 9.31 -15.03 -11.87
CA LYS A 62 9.84 -14.18 -12.95
C LYS A 62 8.75 -13.22 -13.43
N GLY A 63 9.07 -11.93 -13.43
CA GLY A 63 8.16 -10.86 -13.86
C GLY A 63 7.23 -10.33 -12.78
N ASP A 64 7.29 -10.87 -11.57
CA ASP A 64 6.65 -10.27 -10.40
C ASP A 64 7.23 -8.86 -10.13
N SER A 65 6.43 -8.07 -9.43
CA SER A 65 6.77 -6.73 -8.97
C SER A 65 6.57 -6.62 -7.47
N SER A 66 7.30 -5.71 -6.85
CA SER A 66 7.15 -5.37 -5.44
C SER A 66 7.01 -3.87 -5.27
N VAL A 67 6.19 -3.46 -4.30
CA VAL A 67 5.89 -2.04 -4.05
C VAL A 67 5.95 -1.72 -2.56
N LEU A 68 6.44 -0.54 -2.23
CA LEU A 68 6.58 -0.07 -0.87
C LEU A 68 5.36 0.77 -0.44
N ALA A 69 4.48 0.19 0.37
CA ALA A 69 3.44 0.93 1.08
C ALA A 69 4.04 1.54 2.35
N ALA A 70 4.57 2.76 2.26
CA ALA A 70 5.28 3.39 3.36
C ALA A 70 4.39 4.36 4.17
N ILE A 71 4.36 4.17 5.49
CA ILE A 71 3.71 5.08 6.43
C ILE A 71 4.74 6.09 6.92
N MET A 72 4.39 7.37 6.97
CA MET A 72 5.27 8.41 7.51
C MET A 72 4.51 9.38 8.42
N ASN A 73 5.24 10.03 9.32
CA ASN A 73 4.69 11.10 10.15
C ASN A 73 4.91 12.47 9.47
N ILE A 74 3.83 13.21 9.25
CA ILE A 74 3.89 14.62 8.85
C ILE A 74 2.93 15.39 9.77
N ASP A 75 3.43 16.43 10.43
CA ASP A 75 2.65 17.28 11.34
C ASP A 75 1.89 16.47 12.42
N ASP A 76 2.55 15.48 13.03
CA ASP A 76 1.99 14.53 14.00
C ASP A 76 0.80 13.70 13.50
N LYS A 77 0.73 13.50 12.18
CA LYS A 77 -0.25 12.62 11.54
C LYS A 77 0.39 11.57 10.67
N ALA A 78 -0.13 10.36 10.77
CA ALA A 78 0.21 9.26 9.89
C ALA A 78 -0.33 9.49 8.48
N HIS A 79 0.58 9.49 7.52
CA HIS A 79 0.30 9.58 6.10
C HIS A 79 0.81 8.34 5.38
N LEU A 80 0.15 7.97 4.28
CA LEU A 80 0.59 6.92 3.38
C LEU A 80 1.26 7.57 2.15
N LEU A 81 2.48 7.13 1.84
CA LEU A 81 3.32 7.69 0.79
C LEU A 81 2.90 7.18 -0.60
N TYR A 82 2.92 8.06 -1.59
CA TYR A 82 2.63 7.77 -2.99
C TYR A 82 3.57 8.51 -3.93
N THR A 83 3.70 7.98 -5.15
CA THR A 83 4.32 8.65 -6.28
C THR A 83 3.29 8.89 -7.38
N LYS A 84 3.47 9.97 -8.14
CA LYS A 84 2.77 10.19 -9.40
C LYS A 84 3.74 9.99 -10.54
N ARG A 85 3.45 9.01 -11.40
CA ARG A 85 4.27 8.70 -12.57
C ARG A 85 4.29 9.84 -13.57
N SER A 86 5.41 10.01 -14.26
CA SER A 86 5.59 11.07 -15.23
C SER A 86 4.63 10.97 -16.41
N MET A 87 4.16 12.12 -16.87
CA MET A 87 3.34 12.21 -18.09
C MET A 87 4.13 11.84 -19.36
N ARG A 88 5.46 11.77 -19.28
CA ARG A 88 6.35 11.45 -20.41
C ARG A 88 6.47 9.95 -20.70
N LEU A 89 6.15 9.09 -19.74
CA LEU A 89 6.32 7.63 -19.85
C LEU A 89 5.40 6.99 -20.88
N LYS A 90 5.80 5.95 -21.61
CA LYS A 90 4.93 5.35 -22.65
C LYS A 90 3.66 4.69 -22.07
N ASN A 91 3.76 4.10 -20.88
CA ASN A 91 2.68 3.38 -20.20
C ASN A 91 2.41 4.00 -18.83
N HIS A 92 1.17 3.87 -18.33
CA HIS A 92 0.78 4.30 -16.97
C HIS A 92 1.05 5.78 -16.66
N LYS A 93 0.97 6.64 -17.69
CA LYS A 93 1.19 8.09 -17.59
C LYS A 93 0.30 8.72 -16.51
N GLY A 94 0.92 9.45 -15.59
CA GLY A 94 0.18 10.18 -14.55
C GLY A 94 -0.55 9.30 -13.55
N GLU A 95 -0.40 7.97 -13.61
CA GLU A 95 -0.98 7.06 -12.62
C GLU A 95 -0.32 7.28 -11.26
N ILE A 96 -1.11 7.15 -10.22
CA ILE A 96 -0.63 7.18 -8.84
C ILE A 96 -0.36 5.75 -8.41
N CYS A 97 0.82 5.54 -7.87
CA CYS A 97 1.29 4.25 -7.40
C CYS A 97 2.05 4.40 -6.08
N PHE A 98 2.28 3.27 -5.44
CA PHE A 98 3.37 3.16 -4.47
C PHE A 98 4.70 3.14 -5.22
N PRO A 99 5.80 3.61 -4.60
CA PRO A 99 7.14 3.35 -5.11
C PRO A 99 7.34 1.85 -5.32
N GLY A 100 7.99 1.46 -6.41
CA GLY A 100 8.20 0.04 -6.70
C GLY A 100 8.26 -0.31 -8.16
N GLY A 101 8.70 -1.53 -8.42
CA GLY A 101 9.00 -2.00 -9.76
C GLY A 101 9.13 -3.52 -9.83
N LYS A 102 9.74 -3.99 -10.91
CA LYS A 102 9.93 -5.43 -11.15
C LYS A 102 11.07 -5.94 -10.29
N LEU A 103 11.00 -7.23 -9.96
CA LEU A 103 12.13 -7.91 -9.33
C LEU A 103 13.24 -8.13 -10.36
N ASP A 104 14.46 -7.87 -9.94
CA ASP A 104 15.67 -8.29 -10.63
C ASP A 104 16.05 -9.74 -10.29
N GLU A 105 17.05 -10.27 -10.99
CA GLU A 105 17.53 -11.63 -10.75
C GLU A 105 18.06 -11.79 -9.31
N ASN A 106 17.55 -12.80 -8.61
CA ASN A 106 17.89 -13.14 -7.23
C ASN A 106 17.40 -12.16 -6.15
N GLU A 107 16.48 -11.24 -6.48
CA GLU A 107 15.81 -10.42 -5.47
C GLU A 107 14.64 -11.17 -4.82
N ASP A 108 14.44 -10.95 -3.52
CA ASP A 108 13.14 -11.16 -2.89
C ASP A 108 12.25 -9.91 -3.01
N TRP A 109 11.01 -10.01 -2.54
CA TRP A 109 10.07 -8.90 -2.64
C TRP A 109 10.49 -7.68 -1.80
N GLU A 110 11.15 -7.89 -0.66
CA GLU A 110 11.60 -6.78 0.18
C GLU A 110 12.75 -6.05 -0.49
N MET A 111 13.76 -6.78 -0.98
CA MET A 111 14.91 -6.24 -1.72
C MET A 111 14.44 -5.36 -2.89
N ALA A 112 13.53 -5.86 -3.73
CA ALA A 112 13.04 -5.12 -4.87
C ALA A 112 12.29 -3.85 -4.47
N ALA A 113 11.41 -3.90 -3.45
CA ALA A 113 10.68 -2.71 -3.00
C ALA A 113 11.62 -1.64 -2.43
N LEU A 114 12.66 -2.06 -1.71
CA LEU A 114 13.64 -1.15 -1.11
C LEU A 114 14.59 -0.55 -2.16
N ARG A 115 15.07 -1.35 -3.11
CA ARG A 115 15.87 -0.85 -4.25
C ARG A 115 15.09 0.20 -5.03
N GLU A 116 13.87 -0.13 -5.44
CA GLU A 116 13.03 0.78 -6.23
C GLU A 116 12.68 2.06 -5.45
N ALA A 117 12.42 1.96 -4.14
CA ALA A 117 12.20 3.15 -3.31
C ALA A 117 13.47 4.04 -3.22
N ASP A 118 14.65 3.45 -3.17
CA ASP A 118 15.90 4.22 -3.24
C ASP A 118 16.06 4.89 -4.62
N GLU A 119 15.94 4.09 -5.68
CA GLU A 119 16.12 4.53 -7.07
C GLU A 119 15.10 5.58 -7.51
N GLU A 120 13.85 5.50 -7.06
CA GLU A 120 12.78 6.43 -7.47
C GLU A 120 12.72 7.67 -6.59
N ILE A 121 12.87 7.52 -5.27
CA ILE A 121 12.53 8.58 -4.30
C ILE A 121 13.62 8.88 -3.25
N ASN A 122 14.82 8.33 -3.39
CA ASN A 122 15.94 8.50 -2.46
C ASN A 122 15.60 8.05 -1.02
N LEU A 123 14.79 7.02 -0.87
CA LEU A 123 14.45 6.45 0.43
C LEU A 123 15.37 5.25 0.73
N LYS A 124 16.37 5.46 1.59
CA LYS A 124 17.33 4.41 1.95
C LYS A 124 16.69 3.39 2.90
N ALA A 125 17.10 2.13 2.78
CA ALA A 125 16.65 1.05 3.67
C ALA A 125 16.93 1.34 5.17
N SER A 126 17.97 2.14 5.48
CA SER A 126 18.29 2.57 6.85
C SER A 126 17.38 3.66 7.41
N GLN A 127 16.45 4.19 6.62
CA GLN A 127 15.52 5.27 6.99
C GLN A 127 14.09 4.77 7.18
N LEU A 128 13.92 3.44 7.23
CA LEU A 128 12.62 2.82 7.45
C LEU A 128 12.78 1.53 8.24
N THR A 129 11.68 1.11 8.84
CA THR A 129 11.53 -0.21 9.45
C THR A 129 10.45 -0.97 8.70
N VAL A 130 10.82 -2.07 8.05
CA VAL A 130 9.85 -2.98 7.43
C VAL A 130 8.99 -3.64 8.52
N TRP A 131 7.68 -3.66 8.29
CA TRP A 131 6.72 -4.30 9.18
C TRP A 131 6.37 -5.69 8.69
N SER A 132 6.01 -5.83 7.42
CA SER A 132 5.62 -7.11 6.83
C SER A 132 5.54 -7.05 5.33
N THR A 133 5.80 -8.20 4.70
CA THR A 133 5.28 -8.54 3.38
C THR A 133 3.77 -8.81 3.48
N MET A 134 2.99 -8.23 2.59
CA MET A 134 1.54 -8.41 2.51
C MET A 134 1.19 -9.33 1.33
N ALA A 135 -0.01 -9.91 1.35
CA ALA A 135 -0.41 -10.83 0.28
C ALA A 135 -0.41 -10.14 -1.10
N PRO A 136 0.04 -10.84 -2.16
CA PRO A 136 0.13 -10.26 -3.49
C PRO A 136 -1.26 -10.05 -4.12
N ILE A 137 -1.32 -9.11 -5.04
CA ILE A 137 -2.42 -8.99 -6.01
C ILE A 137 -1.91 -9.26 -7.42
N MET A 138 -2.75 -9.76 -8.31
CA MET A 138 -2.36 -9.88 -9.72
C MET A 138 -2.42 -8.55 -10.45
N ASN A 139 -1.51 -8.37 -11.41
CA ASN A 139 -1.53 -7.25 -12.32
C ASN A 139 -2.80 -7.23 -13.21
N ARG A 140 -3.02 -6.14 -13.96
CA ARG A 140 -4.22 -5.98 -14.82
C ARG A 140 -4.38 -7.09 -15.87
N LYS A 141 -3.28 -7.73 -16.29
CA LYS A 141 -3.27 -8.79 -17.30
C LYS A 141 -3.41 -10.20 -16.71
N MET A 142 -3.47 -10.32 -15.37
CA MET A 142 -3.48 -11.58 -14.64
C MET A 142 -2.29 -12.50 -14.94
N THR A 143 -1.10 -11.92 -15.18
CA THR A 143 0.10 -12.68 -15.56
C THR A 143 1.20 -12.69 -14.49
N HIS A 144 1.25 -11.67 -13.64
CA HIS A 144 2.30 -11.52 -12.64
C HIS A 144 1.72 -10.94 -11.35
N ASN A 145 2.38 -11.20 -10.23
CA ASN A 145 2.00 -10.69 -8.92
C ASN A 145 2.65 -9.33 -8.65
N ILE A 146 1.95 -8.53 -7.84
CA ILE A 146 2.43 -7.30 -7.24
C ILE A 146 2.34 -7.49 -5.73
N THR A 147 3.49 -7.57 -5.07
CA THR A 147 3.59 -7.82 -3.63
C THR A 147 3.81 -6.50 -2.88
N PRO A 148 2.91 -6.10 -1.97
CA PRO A 148 3.13 -4.92 -1.14
C PRO A 148 4.04 -5.23 0.06
N ILE A 149 5.01 -4.36 0.32
CA ILE A 149 5.82 -4.31 1.54
C ILE A 149 5.34 -3.13 2.37
N LEU A 150 4.84 -3.39 3.58
CA LEU A 150 4.47 -2.33 4.52
C LEU A 150 5.69 -1.94 5.36
N ALA A 151 5.99 -0.64 5.40
CA ALA A 151 7.08 -0.10 6.21
C ALA A 151 6.68 1.20 6.91
N LEU A 152 7.37 1.51 8.01
CA LEU A 152 7.31 2.80 8.68
C LEU A 152 8.59 3.58 8.36
N ILE A 153 8.46 4.79 7.83
CA ILE A 153 9.57 5.70 7.60
C ILE A 153 9.95 6.38 8.92
N ASP A 154 11.25 6.45 9.18
CA ASP A 154 11.80 7.15 10.33
C ASP A 154 11.62 8.68 10.23
N LYS A 155 11.82 9.37 11.34
CA LYS A 155 11.74 10.85 11.34
C LYS A 155 12.87 11.44 10.49
N HIS A 156 12.56 12.55 9.81
CA HIS A 156 13.53 13.36 9.05
C HIS A 156 14.15 12.65 7.83
N VAL A 157 13.32 12.30 6.85
CA VAL A 157 13.79 11.87 5.53
C VAL A 157 13.80 13.02 4.53
N ASN A 158 14.78 12.99 3.62
CA ASN A 158 14.84 13.91 2.48
C ASN A 158 14.51 13.12 1.21
N LEU A 159 13.21 12.97 0.95
CA LEU A 159 12.71 12.31 -0.25
C LEU A 159 12.88 13.23 -1.45
N LYS A 160 13.44 12.69 -2.52
CA LYS A 160 13.71 13.42 -3.75
C LYS A 160 13.45 12.50 -4.92
N ASN A 161 12.78 12.98 -5.97
CA ASN A 161 12.67 12.17 -7.17
C ASN A 161 14.07 12.00 -7.78
N MET A 162 14.45 10.76 -8.04
CA MET A 162 15.77 10.39 -8.54
C MET A 162 15.72 9.95 -10.01
N THR A 163 14.51 9.77 -10.57
CA THR A 163 14.29 9.39 -11.96
C THR A 163 13.36 10.37 -12.68
N GLU A 164 13.38 10.29 -14.02
CA GLU A 164 12.37 10.95 -14.87
C GLU A 164 11.01 10.22 -14.83
N GLU A 165 10.91 9.08 -14.14
CA GLU A 165 9.68 8.31 -14.05
C GLU A 165 8.70 8.87 -13.03
N VAL A 166 9.18 9.67 -12.07
CA VAL A 166 8.37 10.21 -10.96
C VAL A 166 8.31 11.74 -11.07
N ASP A 167 7.11 12.28 -11.35
CA ASP A 167 6.89 13.73 -11.38
C ASP A 167 6.70 14.29 -9.96
N VAL A 168 6.08 13.52 -9.06
CA VAL A 168 5.64 14.00 -7.75
C VAL A 168 5.75 12.92 -6.70
N ILE A 169 6.31 13.27 -5.55
CA ILE A 169 6.25 12.51 -4.31
C ILE A 169 5.28 13.24 -3.38
N PHE A 170 4.29 12.52 -2.86
CA PHE A 170 3.29 13.10 -1.97
C PHE A 170 2.78 12.06 -0.99
N ALA A 171 2.20 12.50 0.12
CA ALA A 171 1.63 11.62 1.12
C ALA A 171 0.21 12.04 1.48
N ILE A 172 -0.63 11.06 1.77
CA ILE A 172 -2.05 11.27 2.04
C ILE A 172 -2.37 10.91 3.50
N PRO A 173 -3.09 11.76 4.26
CA PRO A 173 -3.51 11.43 5.61
C PRO A 173 -4.35 10.15 5.65
N ILE A 174 -3.95 9.18 6.47
CA ILE A 174 -4.63 7.87 6.54
C ILE A 174 -6.07 8.02 7.07
N ASP A 175 -6.30 8.95 8.00
CA ASP A 175 -7.63 9.27 8.53
C ASP A 175 -8.58 9.75 7.43
N GLU A 176 -8.11 10.63 6.54
CA GLU A 176 -8.88 11.16 5.42
C GLU A 176 -9.27 10.06 4.43
N ILE A 177 -8.31 9.28 3.92
CA ILE A 177 -8.62 8.21 2.94
C ILE A 177 -9.42 7.07 3.56
N SER A 178 -9.32 6.85 4.87
CA SER A 178 -10.16 5.87 5.56
C SER A 178 -11.64 6.27 5.55
N GLN A 179 -11.94 7.58 5.55
CA GLN A 179 -13.31 8.11 5.58
C GLN A 179 -13.83 8.43 4.17
N ASN A 180 -12.98 8.97 3.30
CA ASN A 180 -13.31 9.39 1.94
C ASN A 180 -13.03 8.28 0.93
N HIS A 181 -13.75 7.17 1.07
CA HIS A 181 -13.67 6.03 0.16
C HIS A 181 -15.01 5.72 -0.51
N HIS A 182 -14.93 5.33 -1.78
CA HIS A 182 -16.04 4.92 -2.61
C HIS A 182 -15.66 3.66 -3.40
N TYR A 183 -16.53 3.27 -4.33
CA TYR A 183 -16.30 2.15 -5.21
C TYR A 183 -16.57 2.55 -6.65
N THR A 184 -15.66 2.17 -7.54
CA THR A 184 -15.84 2.32 -8.97
C THR A 184 -16.27 0.99 -9.57
N ALA A 185 -17.37 1.01 -10.31
CA ALA A 185 -17.82 -0.14 -11.09
C ALA A 185 -17.08 -0.19 -12.43
N PHE A 186 -16.20 -1.17 -12.59
CA PHE A 186 -15.54 -1.47 -13.86
C PHE A 186 -16.36 -2.52 -14.59
N LYS A 187 -16.97 -2.11 -15.71
CA LYS A 187 -17.59 -3.03 -16.67
C LYS A 187 -16.56 -3.39 -17.73
N PHE A 188 -15.85 -4.51 -17.54
CA PHE A 188 -15.14 -5.18 -18.61
C PHE A 188 -15.89 -6.48 -18.96
N GLN A 189 -15.21 -7.46 -19.55
CA GLN A 189 -15.74 -8.81 -19.80
C GLN A 189 -16.40 -9.45 -18.54
N PHE A 190 -16.09 -8.93 -17.35
CA PHE A 190 -16.81 -9.12 -16.09
C PHE A 190 -17.00 -7.77 -15.38
N SER A 191 -18.02 -7.65 -14.52
CA SER A 191 -18.25 -6.45 -13.69
C SER A 191 -17.55 -6.58 -12.34
N PHE A 192 -16.68 -5.64 -12.00
CA PHE A 192 -15.96 -5.61 -10.71
C PHE A 192 -16.12 -4.26 -10.02
N LEU A 193 -16.28 -4.29 -8.69
CA LEU A 193 -16.24 -3.10 -7.83
C LEU A 193 -14.84 -2.97 -7.26
N LEU A 194 -14.15 -1.89 -7.60
CA LEU A 194 -12.82 -1.59 -7.07
C LEU A 194 -12.87 -0.42 -6.08
N PRO A 195 -12.07 -0.45 -5.00
CA PRO A 195 -11.96 0.67 -4.08
C PRO A 195 -11.44 1.91 -4.79
N TYR A 196 -11.98 3.04 -4.37
CA TYR A 196 -11.63 4.35 -4.86
C TYR A 196 -11.48 5.28 -3.65
N PHE A 197 -10.43 6.10 -3.63
CA PHE A 197 -10.15 7.01 -2.53
C PHE A 197 -9.90 8.42 -3.06
N GLU A 198 -10.36 9.41 -2.30
CA GLU A 198 -10.09 10.82 -2.57
C GLU A 198 -9.39 11.47 -1.39
N SER A 199 -8.50 12.42 -1.69
CA SER A 199 -7.94 13.31 -0.69
C SER A 199 -7.80 14.73 -1.23
N ARG A 200 -8.14 15.69 -0.37
CA ARG A 200 -7.89 17.12 -0.55
C ARG A 200 -6.72 17.60 0.30
N ASN A 201 -6.43 16.90 1.41
CA ASN A 201 -5.43 17.28 2.39
C ASN A 201 -4.06 16.60 2.19
N PHE A 202 -3.83 15.98 1.01
CA PHE A 202 -2.54 15.41 0.67
C PHE A 202 -1.42 16.47 0.65
N LYS A 203 -0.23 16.04 1.08
CA LYS A 203 0.97 16.86 1.23
C LYS A 203 1.94 16.54 0.11
N ILE A 204 2.32 17.54 -0.68
CA ILE A 204 3.44 17.41 -1.61
C ILE A 204 4.74 17.39 -0.80
N ILE A 205 5.58 16.40 -1.08
CA ILE A 205 6.89 16.25 -0.44
C ILE A 205 7.98 16.76 -1.40
N HIS A 206 7.92 16.34 -2.66
CA HIS A 206 8.87 16.77 -3.68
C HIS A 206 8.23 16.75 -5.07
N THR A 207 8.66 17.64 -5.95
CA THR A 207 8.24 17.72 -7.36
C THR A 207 9.45 17.75 -8.25
N ALA A 208 9.43 17.00 -9.36
CA ALA A 208 10.52 16.98 -10.33
C ALA A 208 10.67 18.30 -11.11
N ASN A 209 9.61 19.11 -11.15
CA ASN A 209 9.55 20.35 -11.89
C ASN A 209 8.84 21.42 -11.05
N ASP A 210 9.44 22.61 -11.00
CA ASP A 210 8.91 23.78 -10.28
C ASP A 210 7.56 24.26 -10.83
N THR A 211 7.16 23.82 -12.03
CA THR A 211 5.86 24.17 -12.63
C THR A 211 4.73 23.23 -12.22
N TYR A 212 4.97 22.24 -11.35
CA TYR A 212 3.91 21.35 -10.90
C TYR A 212 2.84 22.11 -10.11
N THR A 213 1.61 22.12 -10.64
CA THR A 213 0.45 22.69 -9.95
C THR A 213 -0.23 21.61 -9.13
N LYS A 214 -0.22 21.76 -7.80
CA LYS A 214 -0.93 20.87 -6.88
C LYS A 214 -2.44 20.87 -7.22
N PRO A 215 -3.06 19.72 -7.54
CA PRO A 215 -4.50 19.66 -7.77
C PRO A 215 -5.27 19.82 -6.45
N ASP A 216 -6.53 20.24 -6.55
CA ASP A 216 -7.42 20.33 -5.38
C ASP A 216 -7.75 18.96 -4.77
N VAL A 217 -7.80 17.93 -5.62
CA VAL A 217 -8.13 16.55 -5.24
C VAL A 217 -7.17 15.60 -5.91
N VAL A 218 -6.69 14.63 -5.15
CA VAL A 218 -6.00 13.44 -5.66
C VAL A 218 -6.91 12.22 -5.54
N ARG A 219 -6.81 11.30 -6.51
CA ARG A 219 -7.69 10.13 -6.61
C ARG A 219 -6.88 8.84 -6.71
N ILE A 220 -7.07 7.93 -5.78
CA ILE A 220 -6.41 6.61 -5.78
C ILE A 220 -7.41 5.57 -6.26
N TRP A 221 -7.05 4.82 -7.30
CA TRP A 221 -7.94 3.86 -7.95
C TRP A 221 -7.16 2.72 -8.62
N GLY A 222 -7.87 1.74 -9.18
CA GLY A 222 -7.26 0.61 -9.87
C GLY A 222 -6.49 -0.32 -8.92
N LEU A 223 -5.32 -0.80 -9.35
CA LEU A 223 -4.49 -1.70 -8.54
C LEU A 223 -3.97 -1.00 -7.28
N THR A 224 -3.55 0.26 -7.38
CA THR A 224 -3.15 1.07 -6.21
C THR A 224 -4.30 1.22 -5.21
N GLY A 225 -5.54 1.35 -5.70
CA GLY A 225 -6.73 1.34 -4.85
C GLY A 225 -6.92 0.00 -4.10
N LEU A 226 -6.72 -1.13 -4.77
CA LEU A 226 -6.77 -2.45 -4.13
C LEU A 226 -5.69 -2.61 -3.05
N LEU A 227 -4.45 -2.21 -3.36
CA LEU A 227 -3.33 -2.24 -2.40
C LEU A 227 -3.60 -1.33 -1.21
N THR A 228 -4.13 -0.12 -1.45
CA THR A 228 -4.53 0.82 -0.40
C THR A 228 -5.62 0.23 0.49
N HIS A 229 -6.64 -0.41 -0.10
CA HIS A 229 -7.68 -1.14 0.66
C HIS A 229 -7.05 -2.20 1.57
N GLN A 230 -6.12 -3.01 1.03
CA GLN A 230 -5.43 -4.04 1.80
C GLN A 230 -4.61 -3.47 2.96
N VAL A 231 -3.95 -2.32 2.77
CA VAL A 231 -3.24 -1.63 3.86
C VAL A 231 -4.24 -1.20 4.93
N LEU A 232 -5.29 -0.48 4.56
CA LEU A 232 -6.22 0.13 5.50
C LEU A 232 -7.03 -0.90 6.32
N ILE A 233 -7.48 -2.01 5.73
CA ILE A 233 -8.23 -3.05 6.48
C ILE A 233 -7.38 -3.72 7.56
N ASN A 234 -6.05 -3.77 7.37
CA ASN A 234 -5.14 -4.38 8.32
C ASN A 234 -4.60 -3.36 9.33
N LEU A 235 -4.35 -2.12 8.87
CA LEU A 235 -3.73 -1.06 9.67
C LEU A 235 -4.72 -0.39 10.64
N CYS A 236 -5.90 -0.01 10.15
CA CYS A 236 -6.85 0.82 10.89
C CYS A 236 -8.33 0.46 10.65
N PRO A 237 -8.73 -0.79 10.90
CA PRO A 237 -10.11 -1.25 10.67
C PRO A 237 -11.15 -0.60 11.60
N GLU A 238 -10.73 0.09 12.66
CA GLU A 238 -11.61 0.95 13.44
C GLU A 238 -12.07 2.19 12.66
N LEU A 239 -11.25 2.66 11.72
CA LEU A 239 -11.50 3.82 10.85
C LEU A 239 -12.00 3.40 9.48
N TYR A 240 -11.30 2.47 8.83
CA TYR A 240 -11.64 2.03 7.50
C TYR A 240 -12.63 0.86 7.56
N LYS A 241 -13.89 1.16 7.25
CA LYS A 241 -15.01 0.19 7.25
C LYS A 241 -15.56 0.02 5.84
N PRO A 242 -14.88 -0.78 4.99
CA PRO A 242 -15.34 -0.96 3.64
C PRO A 242 -16.64 -1.76 3.60
N ASN A 243 -17.55 -1.37 2.72
CA ASN A 243 -18.78 -2.11 2.41
C ASN A 243 -18.52 -3.36 1.56
N ILE A 244 -17.30 -3.51 1.04
CA ILE A 244 -16.86 -4.67 0.27
C ILE A 244 -15.62 -5.24 0.95
N TYR A 245 -15.70 -6.52 1.32
CA TYR A 245 -14.51 -7.28 1.71
C TYR A 245 -13.95 -7.93 0.45
N LEU A 246 -12.98 -7.24 -0.14
CA LEU A 246 -12.11 -7.83 -1.17
C LEU A 246 -11.05 -8.67 -0.46
N PRO A 247 -10.56 -9.76 -1.07
CA PRO A 247 -9.55 -10.62 -0.46
C PRO A 247 -8.38 -9.83 0.11
#